data_AF-A0A9P3GCX3-F1
#
_entry.id   AF-A0A9P3GCX3-F1
#
_cell.length_a   1.000
_cell.length_b   1.000
_cell.length_c   1.000
_cell.angle_alpha   90.00
_cell.angle_beta   90.00
_cell.angle_gamma   90.00
#
_symmetry.space_group_name_H-M   'P 1'
#
loop_
_entity.id
_entity.type
_entity.pdbx_description
1 polymer ?
#
loop_
_entity_poly.entity_id
_entity_poly.type
_entity_poly.pdbx_seq_one_letter_code
_entity_poly.pdbx_strand_id
1 'polypeptide(L)'
;MPHTATTLTRIGSLFMSFAFGVIGMGVGINALVKFHDEKRQLEGAVPAGATVTVDTNDILDAGYVLTVVCGLVALFSLLFLAPIFLAPALAGRTLRFQGAILAFLSVWLFATLIPFTDFFANRSAKVTAFIGSIPISPEVIQQVVASLGASTQYRHVHYLLLPAVLHWFTFLFATTSAVLSFLDTRSARKVNTYPVSSAGIDREEVSEKDKARIAQEDV
;
A
#
# COMPACT_ATOMS: atom_id res chain seq x y z
N MET A 1 -9.74 -29.83 -12.80
CA MET A 1 -9.84 -28.88 -11.67
C MET A 1 -8.50 -28.19 -11.42
N PRO A 2 -8.10 -27.13 -12.16
CA PRO A 2 -6.80 -26.47 -11.99
C PRO A 2 -6.86 -25.04 -11.38
N HIS A 3 -7.91 -24.67 -10.64
CA HIS A 3 -8.11 -23.30 -10.12
C HIS A 3 -7.59 -23.02 -8.69
N THR A 4 -6.96 -24.00 -8.03
CA THR A 4 -6.59 -23.88 -6.60
C THR A 4 -5.27 -23.13 -6.37
N ALA A 5 -4.28 -23.29 -7.25
CA ALA A 5 -2.94 -22.74 -7.03
C ALA A 5 -2.91 -21.20 -7.11
N THR A 6 -3.56 -20.58 -8.09
CA THR A 6 -3.55 -19.12 -8.26
C THR A 6 -4.34 -18.40 -7.17
N THR A 7 -5.48 -18.98 -6.77
CA THR A 7 -6.30 -18.47 -5.67
C THR A 7 -5.54 -18.47 -4.35
N LEU A 8 -4.81 -19.56 -4.06
CA LEU A 8 -3.99 -19.67 -2.85
C LEU A 8 -2.86 -18.62 -2.82
N THR A 9 -2.18 -18.42 -3.95
CA THR A 9 -1.12 -17.39 -4.08
C THR A 9 -1.68 -15.97 -3.90
N ARG A 10 -2.88 -15.70 -4.40
CA ARG A 10 -3.57 -14.41 -4.22
C ARG A 10 -3.95 -14.18 -2.75
N ILE A 11 -4.52 -15.18 -2.08
CA ILE A 11 -4.83 -15.10 -0.64
C ILE A 11 -3.56 -14.85 0.17
N GLY A 12 -2.48 -15.59 -0.11
CA GLY A 12 -1.20 -15.43 0.57
C GLY A 12 -0.61 -14.03 0.39
N SER A 13 -0.64 -13.48 -0.82
CA SER A 13 -0.12 -12.13 -1.09
C SER A 13 -0.98 -11.02 -0.45
N LEU A 14 -2.32 -11.15 -0.47
CA LEU A 14 -3.22 -10.21 0.21
C LEU A 14 -3.02 -10.24 1.72
N PHE A 15 -2.88 -11.42 2.31
CA PHE A 15 -2.62 -11.57 3.74
C PHE A 15 -1.28 -10.97 4.14
N MET A 16 -0.22 -11.20 3.36
CA MET A 16 1.09 -10.57 3.62
C MET A 16 1.04 -9.05 3.45
N SER A 17 0.37 -8.55 2.42
CA SER A 17 0.16 -7.11 2.22
C SER A 17 -0.59 -6.49 3.41
N PHE A 18 -1.60 -7.18 3.93
CA PHE A 18 -2.30 -6.78 5.16
C PHE A 18 -1.36 -6.76 6.37
N ALA A 19 -0.66 -7.87 6.64
CA ALA A 19 0.21 -8.00 7.80
C ALA A 19 1.31 -6.94 7.82
N PHE A 20 2.02 -6.76 6.70
CA PHE A 20 3.07 -5.75 6.59
C PHE A 20 2.52 -4.32 6.57
N GLY A 21 1.32 -4.09 6.01
CA GLY A 21 0.64 -2.79 6.12
C GLY A 21 0.35 -2.40 7.57
N VAL A 22 -0.15 -3.33 8.39
CA VAL A 22 -0.39 -3.12 9.83
C VAL A 22 0.92 -2.89 10.58
N ILE A 23 1.96 -3.69 10.30
CA ILE A 23 3.28 -3.53 10.92
C ILE A 23 3.88 -2.16 10.56
N GLY A 24 3.85 -1.77 9.28
CA GLY A 24 4.35 -0.49 8.80
C GLY A 24 3.64 0.69 9.48
N MET A 25 2.30 0.63 9.55
CA MET A 25 1.49 1.63 10.26
C MET A 25 1.85 1.69 11.75
N GLY A 26 1.94 0.55 12.43
CA GLY A 26 2.26 0.50 13.86
C GLY A 26 3.65 1.04 14.17
N VAL A 27 4.64 0.71 13.34
CA VAL A 27 6.01 1.21 13.48
C VAL A 27 6.09 2.70 13.17
N GLY A 28 5.35 3.19 12.17
CA GLY A 28 5.24 4.63 11.87
C GLY A 28 4.65 5.42 13.03
N ILE A 29 3.54 4.94 13.63
CA ILE A 29 2.92 5.57 14.81
C ILE A 29 3.88 5.57 16.00
N ASN A 30 4.55 4.44 16.27
CA ASN A 30 5.51 4.34 17.38
C ASN A 30 6.71 5.30 17.19
N ALA A 31 7.22 5.43 15.97
CA ALA A 31 8.28 6.40 15.66
C ALA A 31 7.82 7.84 15.91
N LEU A 32 6.57 8.16 15.57
CA LEU A 32 5.98 9.48 15.79
C LEU A 32 5.82 9.81 17.28
N VAL A 33 5.36 8.86 18.09
CA VAL A 33 5.23 9.05 19.55
C VAL A 33 6.61 9.32 20.16
N LYS A 34 7.62 8.51 19.82
CA LYS A 34 8.98 8.70 20.31
C LYS A 34 9.57 10.04 19.89
N PHE A 35 9.31 10.47 18.66
CA PHE A 35 9.74 11.78 18.19
C PHE A 35 9.13 12.92 19.02
N HIS A 36 7.84 12.86 19.35
CA HIS A 36 7.19 13.86 20.20
C HIS A 36 7.72 13.83 21.65
N ASP A 37 7.98 12.65 22.19
CA ASP A 37 8.54 12.51 23.53
C ASP A 37 9.96 13.11 23.62
N GLU A 38 10.82 12.86 22.63
CA GLU A 38 12.17 13.46 22.56
C GLU A 38 12.10 14.98 22.38
N LYS A 39 11.21 15.47 21.51
CA LYS A 39 10.99 16.91 21.34
C LYS A 39 10.57 17.57 22.66
N ARG A 40 9.65 16.95 23.39
CA ARG A 40 9.18 17.46 24.69
C ARG A 40 10.28 17.40 25.77
N GLN A 41 11.12 16.38 25.77
CA GLN A 41 12.28 16.29 26.67
C GLN A 41 13.31 17.38 26.37
N LEU A 42 13.59 17.64 25.09
CA LEU A 42 14.46 18.73 24.67
C LEU A 42 13.90 20.09 25.09
N GLU A 43 12.62 20.36 24.84
CA GLU A 43 11.96 21.60 25.28
C GLU A 43 11.98 21.76 26.81
N GLY A 44 11.83 20.67 27.57
CA GLY A 44 11.88 20.68 29.03
C GLY A 44 13.27 20.81 29.65
N ALA A 45 14.33 20.43 28.91
CA ALA A 45 15.72 20.54 29.35
C ALA A 45 16.33 21.92 29.09
N VAL A 46 15.64 22.78 28.33
CA VAL A 46 16.13 24.10 27.95
C VAL A 46 15.90 25.10 29.11
N PRO A 47 16.91 25.91 29.49
CA PRO A 47 16.78 26.88 30.57
C PRO A 47 15.66 27.90 30.33
N ALA A 48 15.04 28.37 31.42
CA ALA A 48 13.99 29.39 31.36
C ALA A 48 14.48 30.64 30.59
N GLY A 49 13.79 30.97 29.49
CA GLY A 49 14.13 32.10 28.60
C GLY A 49 14.80 31.72 27.29
N ALA A 50 15.10 30.43 27.07
CA ALA A 50 15.53 29.92 25.78
C ALA A 50 14.40 29.16 25.06
N THR A 51 14.26 29.40 23.76
CA THR A 51 13.29 28.70 22.89
C THR A 51 14.04 27.88 21.85
N VAL A 52 13.75 26.58 21.79
CA VAL A 52 14.34 25.67 20.80
C VAL A 52 13.30 25.34 19.74
N THR A 53 13.62 25.65 18.50
CA THR A 53 12.83 25.29 17.31
C THR A 53 13.57 24.21 16.55
N VAL A 54 13.00 23.01 16.52
CA VAL A 54 13.52 21.86 15.79
C VAL A 54 12.74 21.70 14.48
N ASP A 55 13.34 22.11 13.37
CA ASP A 55 12.74 21.96 12.04
C ASP A 55 13.02 20.55 11.50
N THR A 56 11.95 19.77 11.43
CA THR A 56 11.89 18.34 11.06
C THR A 56 10.72 18.06 10.13
N ASN A 57 10.07 19.10 9.59
CA ASN A 57 8.82 18.97 8.84
C ASN A 57 9.00 18.08 7.61
N ASP A 58 10.14 18.17 6.92
CA ASP A 58 10.42 17.38 5.72
C ASP A 58 10.24 15.86 5.92
N ILE A 59 10.82 15.32 7.00
CA ILE A 59 10.78 13.88 7.28
C ILE A 59 9.48 13.46 7.95
N LEU A 60 8.88 14.33 8.76
CA LEU A 60 7.60 14.07 9.42
C LEU A 60 6.46 14.04 8.40
N ASP A 61 6.39 15.02 7.50
CA ASP A 61 5.36 15.09 6.46
C ASP A 61 5.42 13.85 5.56
N ALA A 62 6.62 13.45 5.12
CA ALA A 62 6.82 12.22 4.39
C ALA A 62 6.43 10.97 5.22
N GLY A 63 6.79 10.94 6.51
CA GLY A 63 6.49 9.84 7.42
C GLY A 63 4.99 9.68 7.72
N TYR A 64 4.26 10.79 7.87
CA TYR A 64 2.80 10.79 8.05
C TYR A 64 2.12 10.16 6.85
N VAL A 65 2.44 10.65 5.64
CA VAL A 65 1.83 10.13 4.41
C VAL A 65 2.18 8.65 4.25
N LEU A 66 3.43 8.25 4.48
CA LEU A 66 3.85 6.85 4.39
C LEU A 66 3.07 5.94 5.36
N THR A 67 2.89 6.39 6.61
CA THR A 67 2.12 5.66 7.63
C THR A 67 0.66 5.50 7.22
N VAL A 68 0.05 6.57 6.69
CA VAL A 68 -1.34 6.56 6.19
C VAL A 68 -1.47 5.60 5.01
N VAL A 69 -0.55 5.63 4.05
CA VAL A 69 -0.59 4.74 2.88
C VAL A 69 -0.45 3.27 3.31
N CYS A 70 0.41 2.94 4.27
CA CYS A 70 0.48 1.60 4.85
C CYS A 70 -0.84 1.15 5.50
N GLY A 71 -1.50 2.05 6.25
CA GLY A 71 -2.82 1.81 6.80
C GLY A 71 -3.89 1.57 5.73
N LEU A 72 -3.86 2.35 4.64
CA LEU A 72 -4.76 2.15 3.50
C LEU A 72 -4.51 0.81 2.80
N VAL A 73 -3.24 0.43 2.59
CA VAL A 73 -2.89 -0.89 2.05
C VAL A 73 -3.46 -1.99 2.94
N ALA A 74 -3.28 -1.90 4.26
CA ALA A 74 -3.85 -2.88 5.19
C ALA A 74 -5.39 -2.94 5.08
N LEU A 75 -6.06 -1.79 5.11
CA LEU A 75 -7.51 -1.70 5.03
C LEU A 75 -8.04 -2.32 3.73
N PHE A 76 -7.50 -1.92 2.57
CA PHE A 76 -7.94 -2.44 1.28
C PHE A 76 -7.58 -3.93 1.09
N SER A 77 -6.40 -4.37 1.55
CA SER A 77 -6.06 -5.79 1.56
C SER A 77 -7.06 -6.60 2.38
N LEU A 78 -7.49 -6.13 3.55
CA LEU A 78 -8.52 -6.78 4.37
C LEU A 78 -9.89 -6.78 3.69
N LEU A 79 -10.30 -5.63 3.13
CA LEU A 79 -11.58 -5.50 2.40
C LEU A 79 -11.65 -6.39 1.16
N PHE A 80 -10.51 -6.71 0.55
CA PHE A 80 -10.44 -7.63 -0.59
C PHE A 80 -10.28 -9.09 -0.17
N LEU A 81 -9.78 -9.35 1.05
CA LEU A 81 -9.70 -10.68 1.63
C LEU A 81 -11.07 -11.17 2.10
N ALA A 82 -11.87 -10.31 2.73
CA ALA A 82 -13.17 -10.69 3.32
C ALA A 82 -14.18 -11.31 2.32
N PRO A 83 -14.39 -10.79 1.10
CA PRO A 83 -15.34 -11.35 0.13
C PRO A 83 -14.94 -12.74 -0.37
N ILE A 84 -13.66 -13.11 -0.29
CA ILE A 84 -13.20 -14.45 -0.67
C ILE A 84 -13.81 -15.51 0.27
N PHE A 85 -13.99 -15.17 1.55
CA PHE A 85 -14.58 -16.07 2.54
C PHE A 85 -16.09 -15.90 2.69
N LEU A 86 -16.62 -14.68 2.57
CA LEU A 86 -18.03 -14.39 2.84
C LEU A 86 -18.93 -14.44 1.60
N ALA A 87 -18.43 -14.11 0.41
CA ALA A 87 -19.24 -13.96 -0.79
C ALA A 87 -18.42 -14.17 -2.09
N PRO A 88 -18.01 -15.42 -2.40
CA PRO A 88 -17.11 -15.70 -3.53
C PRO A 88 -17.69 -15.32 -4.89
N ALA A 89 -19.02 -15.26 -5.01
CA ALA A 89 -19.72 -14.79 -6.22
C ALA A 89 -19.43 -13.31 -6.55
N LEU A 90 -19.23 -12.46 -5.53
CA LEU A 90 -18.88 -11.05 -5.73
C LEU A 90 -17.39 -10.85 -5.96
N ALA A 91 -16.54 -11.73 -5.39
CA ALA A 91 -15.10 -11.66 -5.52
C ALA A 91 -14.62 -11.72 -6.98
N GLY A 92 -15.38 -12.41 -7.86
CA GLY A 92 -15.14 -12.50 -9.31
C GLY A 92 -15.40 -11.20 -10.09
N ARG A 93 -16.34 -10.37 -9.64
CA ARG A 93 -16.78 -9.17 -10.38
C ARG A 93 -15.89 -7.95 -10.12
N THR A 94 -15.21 -7.91 -8.98
CA THR A 94 -14.42 -6.75 -8.52
C THR A 94 -12.91 -6.90 -8.74
N LEU A 95 -12.41 -8.00 -9.33
CA LEU A 95 -10.96 -8.26 -9.48
C LEU A 95 -10.20 -7.11 -10.16
N ARG A 96 -10.76 -6.49 -11.19
CA ARG A 96 -10.10 -5.38 -11.91
C ARG A 96 -9.95 -4.14 -11.04
N PHE A 97 -10.99 -3.83 -10.27
CA PHE A 97 -11.00 -2.68 -9.36
C PHE A 97 -10.05 -2.90 -8.18
N GLN A 98 -10.03 -4.12 -7.65
CA GLN A 98 -9.06 -4.54 -6.62
C GLN A 98 -7.61 -4.38 -7.12
N GLY A 99 -7.29 -4.88 -8.32
CA GLY A 99 -5.96 -4.75 -8.90
C GLY A 99 -5.55 -3.29 -9.13
N ALA A 100 -6.48 -2.46 -9.63
CA ALA A 100 -6.23 -1.03 -9.88
C ALA A 100 -5.95 -0.26 -8.58
N ILE A 101 -6.75 -0.49 -7.52
CA ILE A 101 -6.54 0.16 -6.22
C ILE A 101 -5.20 -0.25 -5.61
N LEU A 102 -4.90 -1.55 -5.58
CA LEU A 102 -3.64 -2.03 -5.01
C LEU A 102 -2.44 -1.50 -5.80
N ALA A 103 -2.52 -1.45 -7.12
CA ALA A 103 -1.46 -0.88 -7.95
C ALA A 103 -1.26 0.62 -7.69
N PHE A 104 -2.35 1.38 -7.58
CA PHE A 104 -2.29 2.79 -7.22
C PHE A 104 -1.64 2.99 -5.85
N LEU A 105 -2.06 2.22 -4.83
CA LEU A 105 -1.48 2.28 -3.49
C LEU A 105 -0.01 1.86 -3.48
N SER A 106 0.40 0.86 -4.28
CA SER A 106 1.82 0.47 -4.40
C SER A 106 2.67 1.59 -5.01
N VAL A 107 2.19 2.25 -6.07
CA VAL A 107 2.89 3.38 -6.69
C VAL A 107 2.95 4.56 -5.73
N TRP A 108 1.86 4.84 -5.01
CA TRP A 108 1.84 5.90 -4.01
C TRP A 108 2.83 5.60 -2.87
N LEU A 109 2.82 4.37 -2.34
CA LEU A 109 3.76 3.95 -1.30
C LEU A 109 5.20 4.16 -1.79
N PHE A 110 5.53 3.71 -2.99
CA PHE A 110 6.85 3.93 -3.59
C PHE A 110 7.22 5.42 -3.72
N ALA A 111 6.29 6.24 -4.21
CA ALA A 111 6.48 7.67 -4.38
C ALA A 111 6.75 8.41 -3.05
N THR A 112 6.19 7.91 -1.94
CA THR A 112 6.43 8.45 -0.59
C THR A 112 7.66 7.85 0.09
N LEU A 113 8.00 6.61 -0.25
CA LEU A 113 9.11 5.89 0.34
C LEU A 113 10.46 6.44 -0.13
N ILE A 114 10.58 6.81 -1.41
CA ILE A 114 11.81 7.46 -1.94
C ILE A 114 12.18 8.72 -1.15
N PRO A 115 11.35 9.77 -1.07
CA PRO A 115 11.71 10.99 -0.35
C PRO A 115 11.92 10.72 1.14
N PHE A 116 11.14 9.82 1.76
CA PHE A 116 11.37 9.43 3.15
C PHE A 116 12.78 8.84 3.36
N THR A 117 13.20 7.93 2.49
CA THR A 117 14.53 7.30 2.57
C THR A 117 15.67 8.27 2.24
N ASP A 118 15.46 9.20 1.30
CA ASP A 118 16.42 10.27 0.99
C ASP A 118 16.58 11.22 2.19
N PHE A 119 15.48 11.65 2.80
CA PHE A 119 15.51 12.50 3.99
C PHE A 119 16.17 11.80 5.17
N PHE A 120 15.87 10.51 5.38
CA PHE A 120 16.51 9.72 6.44
C PHE A 120 18.03 9.58 6.24
N ALA A 121 18.49 9.36 5.00
CA ALA A 121 19.90 9.12 4.70
C ALA A 121 20.74 10.41 4.67
N ASN A 122 20.19 11.47 4.07
CA ASN A 122 20.94 12.66 3.68
C ASN A 122 20.66 13.90 4.55
N ARG A 123 19.53 13.95 5.28
CA ARG A 123 19.16 15.12 6.08
C ARG A 123 19.41 14.93 7.58
N SER A 124 19.46 16.05 8.27
CA SER A 124 19.54 16.18 9.73
C SER A 124 18.47 17.16 10.20
N ALA A 125 18.04 17.01 11.45
CA ALA A 125 17.16 17.97 12.10
C ALA A 125 17.88 19.30 12.24
N LYS A 126 17.29 20.39 11.72
CA LYS A 126 17.81 21.74 11.94
C LYS A 126 17.32 22.21 13.29
N VAL A 127 18.20 22.13 14.29
CA VAL A 127 17.93 22.64 15.64
C VAL A 127 18.39 24.09 15.68
N THR A 128 17.45 25.01 15.88
CA THR A 128 17.72 26.43 16.12
C THR A 128 17.31 26.78 17.53
N ALA A 129 18.17 27.45 18.28
CA ALA A 129 17.91 27.85 19.65
C ALA A 129 18.09 29.35 19.77
N PHE A 130 17.20 30.00 20.51
CA PHE A 130 17.24 31.42 20.81
C PHE A 130 17.26 31.61 22.32
N ILE A 131 18.03 32.58 22.82
CA ILE A 131 17.92 33.10 24.18
C ILE A 131 17.35 34.51 24.05
N GLY A 132 16.09 34.71 24.47
CA GLY A 132 15.34 35.91 24.11
C GLY A 132 15.22 36.05 22.59
N SER A 133 15.85 37.08 22.01
CA SER A 133 15.86 37.37 20.56
C SER A 133 17.21 37.09 19.87
N ILE A 134 18.19 36.53 20.58
CA ILE A 134 19.54 36.30 20.05
C ILE A 134 19.66 34.83 19.60
N PRO A 135 19.93 34.55 18.32
CA PRO A 135 20.18 33.19 17.86
C PRO A 135 21.51 32.67 18.43
N ILE A 136 21.48 31.47 18.98
CA ILE A 136 22.68 30.75 19.42
C ILE A 136 23.35 30.12 18.18
N SER A 137 24.68 30.09 18.15
CA SER A 137 25.41 29.46 17.05
C SER A 137 25.12 27.94 16.98
N PRO A 138 25.05 27.35 15.77
CA PRO A 138 24.78 25.92 15.59
C PRO A 138 25.80 25.01 16.28
N GLU A 139 27.04 25.45 16.43
CA GLU A 139 28.12 24.67 17.07
C GLU A 139 27.84 24.48 18.57
N VAL A 140 27.38 25.53 19.25
CA VAL A 140 27.03 25.46 20.67
C VAL A 140 25.80 24.57 20.86
N ILE A 141 24.82 24.66 19.96
CA ILE A 141 23.63 23.79 19.97
C ILE A 141 24.04 22.33 19.81
N GLN A 142 24.93 22.01 18.87
CA GLN A 142 25.41 20.64 18.69
C GLN A 142 26.14 20.11 19.93
N GLN A 143 26.93 20.94 20.62
CA GLN A 143 27.58 20.54 21.87
C GLN A 143 26.58 20.24 22.99
N VAL A 144 25.52 21.06 23.11
CA VAL A 144 24.45 20.83 24.11
C VAL A 144 23.61 19.59 23.75
N VAL A 145 23.27 19.41 22.48
CA VAL A 145 22.55 18.21 22.01
C VAL A 145 23.38 16.95 22.24
N ALA A 146 24.69 17.01 21.98
CA ALA A 146 25.61 15.92 22.24
C ALA A 146 25.77 15.63 23.75
N SER A 147 25.77 16.67 24.60
CA SER A 147 25.84 16.47 26.06
C SER A 147 24.55 15.88 26.65
N LEU A 148 23.41 16.11 25.98
CA LEU A 148 22.13 15.46 26.26
C LEU A 148 22.02 14.04 25.69
N GLY A 149 23.03 13.56 24.96
CA GLY A 149 23.04 12.24 24.33
C GLY A 149 22.11 12.11 23.12
N ALA A 150 21.55 13.22 22.63
CA ALA A 150 20.72 13.26 21.44
C ALA A 150 21.57 13.47 20.17
N SER A 151 21.05 13.05 19.01
CA SER A 151 21.71 13.23 17.72
C SER A 151 20.80 13.99 16.77
N THR A 152 21.36 14.97 16.06
CA THR A 152 20.64 15.71 15.00
C THR A 152 20.57 14.94 13.69
N GLN A 153 21.38 13.89 13.50
CA GLN A 153 21.36 13.08 12.28
C GLN A 153 20.30 11.99 12.36
N TYR A 154 19.33 12.01 11.44
CA TYR A 154 18.23 11.04 11.40
C TYR A 154 18.71 9.58 11.32
N ARG A 155 19.81 9.30 10.61
CA ARG A 155 20.38 7.94 10.52
C ARG A 155 20.82 7.32 11.86
N HIS A 156 21.13 8.14 12.86
CA HIS A 156 21.55 7.67 14.19
C HIS A 156 20.36 7.45 15.13
N VAL A 157 19.16 7.80 14.69
CA VAL A 157 17.93 7.71 15.45
C VAL A 157 17.30 6.35 15.21
N HIS A 158 17.47 5.43 16.17
CA HIS A 158 17.07 4.03 16.05
C HIS A 158 15.58 3.84 15.71
N TYR A 159 14.70 4.72 16.20
CA TYR A 159 13.27 4.61 15.93
C TYR A 159 12.87 5.04 14.50
N LEU A 160 13.72 5.77 13.77
CA LEU A 160 13.52 6.11 12.36
C LEU A 160 14.06 5.03 11.40
N LEU A 161 15.02 4.23 11.88
CA LEU A 161 15.60 3.13 11.10
C LEU A 161 14.60 1.99 10.86
N LEU A 162 13.80 1.64 11.88
CA LEU A 162 12.80 0.57 11.77
C LEU A 162 11.74 0.88 10.67
N PRO A 163 11.11 2.07 10.66
CA PRO A 163 10.25 2.49 9.55
C PRO A 163 10.98 2.49 8.21
N ALA A 164 12.19 3.05 8.15
CA ALA A 164 12.94 3.17 6.89
C ALA A 164 13.16 1.81 6.20
N VAL A 165 13.38 0.74 6.97
CA VAL A 165 13.57 -0.61 6.43
C VAL A 165 12.25 -1.36 6.24
N LEU A 166 11.35 -1.34 7.22
CA LEU A 166 10.12 -2.15 7.18
C LEU A 166 9.14 -1.74 6.09
N HIS A 167 9.12 -0.46 5.72
CA HIS A 167 8.23 0.02 4.65
C HIS A 167 8.62 -0.51 3.27
N TRP A 168 9.89 -0.82 3.03
CA TRP A 168 10.32 -1.51 1.79
C TRP A 168 9.73 -2.91 1.66
N PHE A 169 9.62 -3.65 2.77
CA PHE A 169 8.96 -4.96 2.74
C PHE A 169 7.47 -4.83 2.42
N THR A 170 6.80 -3.83 3.00
CA THR A 170 5.39 -3.54 2.70
C THR A 170 5.19 -3.23 1.22
N PHE A 171 6.07 -2.43 0.63
CA PHE A 171 6.07 -2.13 -0.80
C PHE A 171 6.19 -3.39 -1.67
N LEU A 172 7.13 -4.28 -1.37
CA LEU A 172 7.35 -5.52 -2.14
C LEU A 172 6.13 -6.43 -2.14
N PHE A 173 5.50 -6.62 -0.98
CA PHE A 173 4.30 -7.46 -0.88
C PHE A 173 3.07 -6.81 -1.53
N ALA A 174 2.87 -5.50 -1.36
CA ALA A 174 1.78 -4.78 -2.01
C ALA A 174 1.89 -4.86 -3.55
N THR A 175 3.09 -4.64 -4.08
CA THR A 175 3.37 -4.70 -5.53
C THR A 175 3.13 -6.11 -6.07
N THR A 176 3.59 -7.13 -5.36
CA THR A 176 3.38 -8.54 -5.75
C THR A 176 1.89 -8.88 -5.78
N SER A 177 1.13 -8.45 -4.77
CA SER A 177 -0.33 -8.62 -4.72
C SER A 177 -1.05 -7.91 -5.88
N ALA A 178 -0.59 -6.72 -6.27
CA ALA A 178 -1.13 -5.99 -7.42
C ALA A 178 -0.87 -6.74 -8.73
N VAL A 179 0.36 -7.21 -8.96
CA VAL A 179 0.73 -7.99 -10.16
C VAL A 179 -0.08 -9.28 -10.25
N LEU A 180 -0.21 -10.04 -9.16
CA LEU A 180 -1.00 -11.27 -9.13
C LEU A 180 -2.47 -11.00 -9.45
N SER A 181 -3.04 -9.91 -8.95
CA SER A 181 -4.41 -9.50 -9.26
C SER A 181 -4.60 -9.25 -10.77
N PHE A 182 -3.61 -8.66 -11.45
CA PHE A 182 -3.67 -8.49 -12.91
C PHE A 182 -3.47 -9.79 -13.68
N LEU A 183 -2.59 -10.68 -13.23
CA LEU A 183 -2.40 -11.99 -13.88
C LEU A 183 -3.67 -12.84 -13.83
N ASP A 184 -4.39 -12.84 -12.71
CA ASP A 184 -5.67 -13.54 -12.57
C ASP A 184 -6.75 -12.96 -13.50
N THR A 185 -6.82 -11.62 -13.65
CA THR A 185 -7.77 -11.02 -14.61
C THR A 185 -7.47 -11.39 -16.07
N ARG A 186 -6.19 -11.59 -16.43
CA ARG A 186 -5.80 -12.03 -17.77
C ARG A 186 -6.15 -13.50 -17.99
N SER A 187 -5.96 -14.36 -16.99
CA SER A 187 -6.31 -15.78 -17.04
C SER A 187 -7.82 -15.99 -17.13
N ALA A 188 -8.63 -15.25 -16.37
CA ALA A 188 -10.08 -15.29 -16.46
C ALA A 188 -10.61 -14.84 -17.83
N ARG A 189 -9.94 -13.88 -18.48
CA ARG A 189 -10.30 -13.42 -19.83
C ARG A 189 -10.02 -14.48 -20.90
N LYS A 190 -8.95 -15.29 -20.76
CA LYS A 190 -8.64 -16.36 -21.71
C LYS A 190 -9.66 -17.49 -21.69
N VAL A 191 -10.24 -17.81 -20.54
CA VAL A 191 -11.28 -18.84 -20.40
C VAL A 191 -12.62 -18.40 -21.00
N ASN A 192 -12.92 -17.10 -21.01
CA ASN A 192 -14.14 -16.57 -21.61
C ASN A 192 -14.07 -16.40 -23.15
N THR A 193 -12.95 -16.78 -23.77
CA THR A 193 -12.74 -16.74 -25.24
C THR A 193 -12.76 -18.15 -25.84
N TYR A 194 -13.41 -19.12 -25.20
CA TYR A 194 -13.96 -20.24 -25.97
C TYR A 194 -15.22 -19.70 -26.67
N PRO A 195 -15.29 -19.75 -28.00
CA PRO A 195 -16.51 -19.39 -28.69
C PRO A 195 -17.61 -20.29 -28.13
N VAL A 196 -18.74 -19.69 -27.76
CA VAL A 196 -20.01 -20.42 -27.67
C VAL A 196 -20.12 -21.15 -29.00
N SER A 197 -19.83 -22.46 -28.98
CA SER A 197 -20.20 -23.35 -30.06
C SER A 197 -21.71 -23.21 -30.16
N SER A 198 -22.16 -22.59 -31.24
CA SER A 198 -23.55 -22.53 -31.64
C SER A 198 -23.99 -23.96 -31.98
N ALA A 199 -24.17 -24.78 -30.96
CA ALA A 199 -24.91 -26.03 -31.06
C ALA A 199 -26.39 -25.66 -30.92
N GLY A 200 -27.12 -25.76 -32.04
CA GLY A 200 -28.58 -25.69 -32.03
C GLY A 200 -29.19 -24.64 -32.97
N ILE A 201 -28.91 -24.71 -34.26
CA ILE A 201 -29.93 -24.42 -35.28
C ILE A 201 -29.88 -25.59 -36.26
N ASP A 202 -30.45 -26.72 -35.84
CA ASP A 202 -30.93 -27.72 -36.79
C ASP A 202 -32.10 -27.07 -37.54
N ARG A 203 -31.77 -26.45 -38.67
CA ARG A 203 -32.75 -26.06 -39.67
C ARG A 203 -33.15 -27.36 -40.35
N GLU A 204 -34.22 -27.99 -39.85
CA GLU A 204 -34.93 -29.04 -40.58
C GLU A 204 -35.24 -28.50 -41.97
N GLU A 205 -34.48 -28.99 -42.94
CA GLU A 205 -34.77 -28.82 -44.35
C GLU A 205 -36.00 -29.66 -44.63
N VAL A 206 -37.18 -29.02 -44.56
CA VAL A 206 -38.45 -29.61 -44.97
C VAL A 206 -38.27 -30.05 -46.42
N SER A 207 -38.09 -31.36 -46.59
CA SER A 207 -37.94 -32.00 -47.89
C SER A 207 -39.15 -31.64 -48.75
N GLU A 208 -38.88 -31.04 -49.90
CA GLU A 208 -39.85 -30.63 -50.92
C GLU A 208 -40.77 -31.78 -51.40
N LYS A 209 -40.45 -33.02 -50.99
CA LYS A 209 -41.24 -34.23 -51.24
C LYS A 209 -42.55 -34.31 -50.42
N ASP A 210 -42.64 -33.66 -49.26
CA ASP A 210 -43.87 -33.72 -48.43
C ASP A 210 -44.93 -32.69 -48.84
N LYS A 211 -44.55 -31.59 -49.52
CA LYS A 211 -45.54 -30.65 -50.10
C LYS A 211 -46.34 -31.26 -51.25
N ALA A 212 -45.78 -32.25 -51.96
CA ALA A 212 -46.48 -32.91 -53.06
C ALA A 212 -47.55 -33.92 -52.60
N ARG A 213 -47.46 -34.46 -51.37
CA ARG A 213 -48.48 -35.39 -50.84
C ARG A 213 -49.73 -34.68 -50.35
N ILE A 214 -49.59 -33.47 -49.80
CA ILE A 214 -50.73 -32.71 -49.25
C ILE A 214 -51.60 -32.10 -50.37
N ALA A 215 -51.03 -31.80 -51.54
CA ALA A 215 -51.79 -31.26 -52.67
C ALA A 215 -52.63 -32.32 -53.44
N GLN A 216 -52.46 -33.61 -53.15
CA GLN A 216 -53.16 -34.71 -53.83
C GLN A 216 -54.35 -35.26 -53.05
N GLU A 217 -54.62 -34.78 -51.83
CA GLU A 217 -55.74 -35.24 -51.00
C GLU A 217 -56.98 -34.33 -51.07
N ASP A 218 -56.92 -33.22 -51.84
CA ASP A 218 -57.98 -32.21 -51.97
C ASP A 218 -58.59 -32.11 -53.40
N VAL A 219 -58.69 -33.23 -54.14
CA VAL A 219 -59.49 -33.30 -55.39
C VAL A 219 -60.36 -34.54 -55.44
#